data_AF-A0A2V7R5U4-F1
#
_entry.id   AF-A0A2V7R5U4-F1
#
_cell.length_a   1.000
_cell.length_b   1.000
_cell.length_c   1.000
_cell.angle_alpha   90.00
_cell.angle_beta   90.00
_cell.angle_gamma   90.00
#
_symmetry.space_group_name_H-M   'P 1'
#
loop_
_entity.id
_entity.type
_entity.pdbx_description
1 polymer ?
#
loop_
_entity_poly.entity_id
_entity_poly.type
_entity_poly.pdbx_seq_one_letter_code
_entity_poly.pdbx_strand_id
1 'polypeptide(L)'
;MMLAALLLVTQVAVQDPRLERLDPDTRVAVAAVVDSAHGVGLPVEPIIQRALEGVTKGASGARIVAAVRRLAVDLGTARTALGTSAAEAELEAAVAALRAGATPDVLANLRDVRRPPLTIALAVLADLVASGVPADSAAAAVLALAPKARDADLVEFRRAVERDITLGAPPGAATSVRLNAGAFDAPGTSSTQGNPNTPRRRSRP
;
A
#
# COMPACT_ATOMS: atom_id res chain seq x y z
N MET A 1 50.19 36.17 14.41
CA MET A 1 49.45 35.51 13.31
C MET A 1 48.75 34.29 13.89
N MET A 2 47.44 34.40 14.10
CA MET A 2 46.64 33.39 14.82
C MET A 2 46.12 32.36 13.81
N LEU A 3 46.60 31.13 13.87
CA LEU A 3 46.16 30.02 13.03
C LEU A 3 44.80 29.52 13.56
N ALA A 4 43.72 29.78 12.83
CA ALA A 4 42.41 29.24 13.14
C ALA A 4 42.31 27.80 12.59
N ALA A 5 42.30 26.82 13.49
CA ALA A 5 42.09 25.43 13.14
C ALA A 5 40.60 25.18 12.85
N LEU A 6 40.28 24.91 11.59
CA LEU A 6 38.95 24.51 11.14
C LEU A 6 38.72 23.05 11.54
N LEU A 7 38.02 22.81 12.65
CA LEU A 7 37.55 21.48 13.05
C LEU A 7 36.44 21.03 12.08
N LEU A 8 36.81 20.21 11.10
CA LEU A 8 35.86 19.38 10.35
C LEU A 8 35.30 18.34 11.32
N VAL A 9 34.14 18.61 11.90
CA VAL A 9 33.36 17.58 12.60
C VAL A 9 32.82 16.65 11.53
N THR A 10 33.50 15.53 11.29
CA THR A 10 32.90 14.39 10.58
C THR A 10 31.77 13.87 11.45
N GLN A 11 30.55 14.32 11.18
CA GLN A 11 29.34 13.70 11.72
C GLN A 11 29.35 12.25 11.21
N VAL A 12 29.78 11.31 12.06
CA VAL A 12 29.48 9.90 11.83
C VAL A 12 27.97 9.82 11.98
N ALA A 13 27.26 9.72 10.85
CA ALA A 13 25.85 9.36 10.87
C ALA A 13 25.76 8.10 11.73
N VAL A 14 25.02 8.18 12.84
CA VAL A 14 24.75 7.01 13.67
C VAL A 14 24.01 6.03 12.78
N GLN A 15 24.76 5.06 12.26
CA GLN A 15 24.24 3.97 11.45
C GLN A 15 23.22 3.22 12.32
N ASP A 16 22.05 2.88 11.76
CA ASP A 16 21.02 2.17 12.53
C ASP A 16 21.62 0.88 13.11
N PRO A 17 21.63 0.69 14.45
CA PRO A 17 22.33 -0.42 15.09
C PRO A 17 21.77 -1.78 14.65
N ARG A 18 20.53 -1.84 14.14
CA ARG A 18 19.96 -3.09 13.64
C ARG A 18 20.70 -3.62 12.41
N LEU A 19 21.36 -2.75 11.63
CA LEU A 19 22.15 -3.14 10.46
C LEU A 19 23.45 -3.89 10.83
N GLU A 20 23.84 -3.92 12.12
CA GLU A 20 24.96 -4.74 12.60
C GLU A 20 24.75 -6.24 12.41
N ARG A 21 23.51 -6.67 12.14
CA ARG A 21 23.15 -8.06 11.80
C ARG A 21 23.59 -8.48 10.40
N LEU A 22 23.98 -7.53 9.55
CA LEU A 22 24.50 -7.77 8.20
C LEU A 22 26.02 -7.98 8.26
N ASP A 23 26.57 -8.73 7.31
CA ASP A 23 28.02 -8.74 7.10
C ASP A 23 28.54 -7.33 6.72
N PRO A 24 29.83 -7.04 6.95
CA PRO A 24 30.36 -5.68 6.80
C PRO A 24 30.12 -5.05 5.44
N ASP A 25 30.30 -5.80 4.35
CA ASP A 25 30.18 -5.28 2.98
C ASP A 25 28.71 -5.00 2.64
N THR A 26 27.82 -5.93 3.00
CA THR A 26 26.37 -5.73 2.84
C THR A 26 25.87 -4.55 3.65
N ARG A 27 26.35 -4.39 4.89
CA ARG A 27 25.99 -3.27 5.77
C ARG A 27 26.33 -1.92 5.14
N VAL A 28 27.56 -1.76 4.63
CA VAL A 28 27.99 -0.51 3.97
C VAL A 28 27.11 -0.22 2.75
N ALA A 29 26.79 -1.24 1.94
CA ALA A 29 25.95 -1.07 0.77
C ALA A 29 24.49 -0.70 1.11
N VAL A 30 23.91 -1.32 2.15
CA VAL A 30 22.54 -1.02 2.62
C VAL A 30 22.49 0.37 3.25
N ALA A 31 23.47 0.73 4.06
CA ALA A 31 23.62 2.06 4.65
C ALA A 31 23.60 3.17 3.60
N ALA A 32 24.38 3.02 2.53
CA ALA A 32 24.40 4.00 1.44
C ALA A 32 23.02 4.18 0.77
N VAL A 33 22.22 3.12 0.66
CA VAL A 33 20.85 3.21 0.13
C VAL A 33 19.93 3.92 1.12
N VAL A 34 20.04 3.63 2.41
CA VAL A 34 19.28 4.30 3.49
C VAL A 34 19.59 5.80 3.51
N ASP A 35 20.87 6.16 3.50
CA ASP A 35 21.32 7.56 3.49
C ASP A 35 20.83 8.30 2.24
N SER A 36 20.91 7.66 1.06
CA SER A 36 20.39 8.22 -0.18
C SER A 36 18.87 8.41 -0.13
N ALA A 37 18.12 7.45 0.38
CA ALA A 37 16.66 7.52 0.49
C ALA A 37 16.24 8.63 1.47
N HIS A 38 16.91 8.72 2.62
CA HIS A 38 16.72 9.79 3.59
C HIS A 38 17.00 11.17 2.97
N GLY A 39 18.09 11.30 2.22
CA GLY A 39 18.48 12.55 1.56
C GLY A 39 17.46 13.10 0.56
N VAL A 40 16.58 12.24 0.03
CA VAL A 40 15.48 12.63 -0.87
C VAL A 40 14.09 12.55 -0.22
N GLY A 41 14.02 12.41 1.11
CA GLY A 41 12.77 12.44 1.88
C GLY A 41 11.90 11.18 1.74
N LEU A 42 12.50 10.03 1.41
CA LEU A 42 11.81 8.74 1.43
C LEU A 42 11.83 8.12 2.83
N PRO A 43 10.79 7.34 3.20
CA PRO A 43 10.79 6.61 4.46
C PRO A 43 11.89 5.53 4.44
N VAL A 44 12.72 5.52 5.49
CA VAL A 44 13.86 4.60 5.62
C VAL A 44 13.53 3.32 6.38
N GLU A 45 12.52 3.34 7.24
CA GLU A 45 12.13 2.18 8.04
C GLU A 45 11.78 0.97 7.16
N PRO A 46 11.02 1.09 6.06
CA PRO A 46 10.73 -0.05 5.17
C PRO A 46 12.00 -0.62 4.51
N ILE A 47 12.99 0.22 4.25
CA ILE A 47 14.26 -0.17 3.64
C ILE A 47 15.09 -1.01 4.62
N ILE A 48 15.18 -0.54 5.87
CA ILE A 48 15.87 -1.26 6.95
C ILE A 48 15.18 -2.60 7.23
N GLN A 49 13.85 -2.61 7.34
CA GLN A 49 13.07 -3.84 7.53
C GLN A 49 13.29 -4.84 6.40
N ARG A 50 13.34 -4.40 5.13
CA ARG A 50 13.64 -5.28 4.00
C ARG A 50 15.03 -5.91 4.10
N ALA A 51 16.03 -5.18 4.61
CA ALA A 51 17.35 -5.74 4.82
C ALA A 51 17.33 -6.85 5.90
N LEU A 52 16.68 -6.56 7.04
CA LEU A 52 16.55 -7.50 8.17
C LEU A 52 15.70 -8.73 7.82
N GLU A 53 14.68 -8.57 7.00
CA GLU A 53 13.91 -9.66 6.41
C GLU A 53 14.82 -10.58 5.59
N GLY A 54 15.71 -10.02 4.78
CA GLY A 54 16.69 -10.76 4.00
C GLY A 54 17.64 -11.60 4.88
N VAL A 55 18.14 -11.02 5.98
CA VAL A 55 18.95 -11.74 6.98
C VAL A 55 18.15 -12.90 7.58
N THR A 56 16.91 -12.63 7.99
CA THR A 56 16.02 -13.64 8.60
C THR A 56 15.73 -14.80 7.65
N LYS A 57 15.66 -14.53 6.35
CA LYS A 57 15.47 -15.54 5.29
C LYS A 57 16.77 -16.21 4.82
N GLY A 58 17.92 -15.87 5.40
CA GLY A 58 19.22 -16.40 4.99
C GLY A 58 19.63 -16.01 3.56
N ALA A 59 19.15 -14.87 3.06
CA ALA A 59 19.50 -14.38 1.74
C ALA A 59 20.97 -13.94 1.67
N SER A 60 21.64 -14.18 0.54
CA SER A 60 22.99 -13.68 0.29
C SER A 60 23.02 -12.15 0.28
N GLY A 61 24.12 -11.54 0.74
CA GLY A 61 24.30 -10.07 0.75
C GLY A 61 23.92 -9.36 -0.55
N ALA A 62 24.35 -9.89 -1.71
CA ALA A 62 23.98 -9.35 -3.02
C ALA A 62 22.45 -9.33 -3.28
N ARG A 63 21.71 -10.35 -2.81
CA ARG A 63 20.24 -10.39 -2.93
C ARG A 63 19.58 -9.40 -1.99
N ILE A 64 20.13 -9.23 -0.78
CA ILE A 64 19.66 -8.22 0.18
C ILE A 64 19.82 -6.82 -0.41
N VAL A 65 21.01 -6.47 -0.90
CA VAL A 65 21.29 -5.17 -1.53
C VAL A 65 20.39 -4.92 -2.74
N ALA A 66 20.21 -5.92 -3.61
CA ALA A 66 19.33 -5.79 -4.77
C ALA A 66 17.86 -5.52 -4.37
N ALA A 67 17.36 -6.22 -3.35
CA ALA A 67 16.00 -6.05 -2.85
C ALA A 67 15.78 -4.67 -2.20
N VAL A 68 16.76 -4.21 -1.41
CA VAL A 68 16.78 -2.89 -0.76
C VAL A 68 16.79 -1.78 -1.81
N ARG A 69 17.67 -1.86 -2.82
CA ARG A 69 17.73 -0.88 -3.92
C ARG A 69 16.42 -0.83 -4.71
N ARG A 70 15.85 -1.99 -5.04
CA ARG A 70 14.56 -2.05 -5.73
C ARG A 70 13.45 -1.38 -4.91
N LEU A 71 13.39 -1.66 -3.60
CA LEU A 71 12.42 -1.02 -2.72
C LEU A 71 12.59 0.51 -2.67
N ALA A 72 13.81 1.02 -2.61
CA ALA A 72 14.06 2.46 -2.66
C ALA A 72 13.57 3.09 -3.98
N VAL A 73 13.80 2.43 -5.12
CA VAL A 73 13.28 2.86 -6.43
C VAL A 73 11.75 2.85 -6.47
N ASP A 74 11.13 1.79 -5.97
CA ASP A 74 9.67 1.68 -5.92
C ASP A 74 9.06 2.79 -5.04
N LEU A 75 9.67 3.08 -3.88
CA LEU A 75 9.27 4.18 -2.99
C LEU A 75 9.42 5.55 -3.67
N GLY A 76 10.51 5.78 -4.41
CA GLY A 76 10.71 7.00 -5.21
C GLY A 76 9.65 7.17 -6.29
N THR A 77 9.29 6.08 -6.96
CA THR A 77 8.22 6.06 -7.98
C THR A 77 6.87 6.38 -7.35
N ALA A 78 6.53 5.74 -6.23
CA ALA A 78 5.32 6.01 -5.47
C ALA A 78 5.26 7.47 -4.97
N ARG A 79 6.37 8.00 -4.45
CA ARG A 79 6.49 9.41 -4.00
C ARG A 79 6.27 10.39 -5.13
N THR A 80 6.79 10.10 -6.32
CA THR A 80 6.58 10.95 -7.51
C THR A 80 5.12 10.96 -7.93
N ALA A 81 4.44 9.81 -7.92
CA ALA A 81 3.05 9.71 -8.33
C ALA A 81 2.05 10.27 -7.30
N LEU A 82 2.29 10.06 -6.00
CA LEU A 82 1.37 10.50 -4.93
C LEU A 82 1.68 11.92 -4.41
N GLY A 83 2.87 12.43 -4.70
CA GLY A 83 3.34 13.74 -4.27
C GLY A 83 4.14 13.75 -2.97
N THR A 84 4.77 14.90 -2.69
CA THR A 84 5.68 15.10 -1.55
C THR A 84 4.98 15.03 -0.19
N SER A 85 3.67 15.23 -0.14
CA SER A 85 2.87 15.16 1.08
C SER A 85 2.31 13.77 1.40
N ALA A 86 2.55 12.76 0.56
CA ALA A 86 2.03 11.41 0.79
C ALA A 86 2.60 10.83 2.10
N ALA A 87 1.73 10.23 2.91
CA ALA A 87 2.13 9.60 4.16
C ALA A 87 2.92 8.31 3.90
N GLU A 88 3.75 7.88 4.85
CA GLU A 88 4.57 6.66 4.75
C GLU A 88 3.72 5.42 4.42
N ALA A 89 2.62 5.23 5.14
CA ALA A 89 1.70 4.11 4.89
C ALA A 89 1.06 4.15 3.48
N GLU A 90 0.86 5.33 2.89
CA GLU A 90 0.37 5.45 1.52
C GLU A 90 1.45 5.06 0.51
N LEU A 91 2.72 5.42 0.77
CA LEU A 91 3.85 5.02 -0.08
C LEU A 91 4.03 3.49 -0.06
N GLU A 92 3.95 2.86 1.10
CA GLU A 92 4.04 1.40 1.19
C GLU A 92 2.91 0.70 0.42
N ALA A 93 1.67 1.17 0.58
CA ALA A 93 0.53 0.64 -0.15
C ALA A 93 0.67 0.88 -1.67
N ALA A 94 1.20 2.03 -2.09
CA ALA A 94 1.49 2.31 -3.48
C ALA A 94 2.59 1.39 -4.05
N VAL A 95 3.65 1.11 -3.29
CA VAL A 95 4.67 0.12 -3.69
C VAL A 95 4.03 -1.27 -3.88
N ALA A 96 3.12 -1.68 -3.00
CA ALA A 96 2.40 -2.93 -3.16
C ALA A 96 1.58 -2.95 -4.47
N ALA A 97 0.86 -1.86 -4.77
CA ALA A 97 0.09 -1.73 -6.00
C ALA A 97 0.99 -1.74 -7.26
N LEU A 98 2.11 -1.00 -7.26
CA LEU A 98 3.07 -0.99 -8.38
C LEU A 98 3.63 -2.39 -8.65
N ARG A 99 4.00 -3.13 -7.58
CA ARG A 99 4.50 -4.50 -7.69
C ARG A 99 3.44 -5.48 -8.14
N ALA A 100 2.18 -5.22 -7.83
CA ALA A 100 1.06 -6.00 -8.34
C ALA A 100 0.78 -5.72 -9.82
N GLY A 101 1.29 -4.61 -10.38
CA GLY A 101 1.18 -4.28 -11.80
C GLY A 101 0.42 -2.99 -12.09
N ALA A 102 0.04 -2.21 -11.06
CA ALA A 102 -0.46 -0.87 -11.27
C ALA A 102 0.63 0.04 -11.86
N THR A 103 0.23 1.06 -12.62
CA THR A 103 1.15 2.05 -13.17
C THR A 103 1.22 3.31 -12.28
N PRO A 104 2.29 4.11 -12.36
CA PRO A 104 2.37 5.40 -11.68
C PRO A 104 1.18 6.32 -12.03
N ASP A 105 0.72 6.30 -13.29
CA ASP A 105 -0.44 7.09 -13.74
C ASP A 105 -1.73 6.68 -13.02
N VAL A 106 -1.93 5.38 -12.76
CA VAL A 106 -3.08 4.91 -11.95
C VAL A 106 -3.01 5.46 -10.53
N LEU A 107 -1.81 5.50 -9.93
CA LEU A 107 -1.63 6.06 -8.59
C LEU A 107 -1.93 7.57 -8.55
N ALA A 108 -1.45 8.31 -9.55
CA ALA A 108 -1.69 9.75 -9.69
C ALA A 108 -3.19 10.04 -9.89
N ASN A 109 -3.84 9.30 -10.79
CA ASN A 109 -5.29 9.41 -11.00
C ASN A 109 -6.07 9.10 -9.71
N LEU A 110 -5.67 8.08 -8.95
CA LEU A 110 -6.31 7.75 -7.68
C LEU A 110 -6.17 8.90 -6.66
N ARG A 111 -5.00 9.54 -6.63
CA ARG A 111 -4.72 10.71 -5.77
C ARG A 111 -5.55 11.93 -6.14
N ASP A 112 -5.90 12.09 -7.41
CA ASP A 112 -6.71 13.20 -7.90
C ASP A 112 -8.20 13.00 -7.59
N VAL A 113 -8.69 11.76 -7.73
CA VAL A 113 -10.14 11.48 -7.59
C VAL A 113 -10.56 11.18 -6.16
N ARG A 114 -9.63 10.83 -5.27
CA ARG A 114 -9.88 10.53 -3.86
C ARG A 114 -9.05 11.41 -2.94
N ARG A 115 -9.69 11.99 -1.93
CA ARG A 115 -8.98 12.68 -0.84
C ARG A 115 -8.26 11.67 0.05
N PRO A 116 -7.04 11.97 0.54
CA PRO A 116 -6.34 11.11 1.49
C PRO A 116 -7.19 10.77 2.73
N PRO A 117 -6.96 9.61 3.38
CA PRO A 117 -5.92 8.64 3.09
C PRO A 117 -6.25 7.70 1.92
N LEU A 118 -5.22 7.32 1.17
CA LEU A 118 -5.31 6.40 0.02
C LEU A 118 -4.93 4.95 0.35
N THR A 119 -4.41 4.70 1.55
CA THR A 119 -3.85 3.39 1.95
C THR A 119 -4.77 2.22 1.63
N ILE A 120 -6.06 2.32 1.97
CA ILE A 120 -7.02 1.23 1.74
C ILE A 120 -7.35 1.05 0.25
N ALA A 121 -7.49 2.14 -0.51
CA ALA A 121 -7.76 2.05 -1.94
C ALA A 121 -6.58 1.41 -2.70
N LEU A 122 -5.36 1.79 -2.33
CA LEU A 122 -4.13 1.22 -2.88
C LEU A 122 -3.94 -0.26 -2.50
N ALA A 123 -4.21 -0.62 -1.25
CA ALA A 123 -4.17 -2.01 -0.80
C ALA A 123 -5.21 -2.87 -1.54
N VAL A 124 -6.45 -2.37 -1.68
CA VAL A 124 -7.50 -3.07 -2.45
C VAL A 124 -7.10 -3.27 -3.90
N LEU A 125 -6.48 -2.27 -4.54
CA LEU A 125 -5.93 -2.43 -5.89
C LEU A 125 -4.91 -3.55 -5.96
N ALA A 126 -3.94 -3.58 -5.04
CA ALA A 126 -2.91 -4.62 -4.99
C ALA A 126 -3.52 -6.01 -4.77
N ASP A 127 -4.46 -6.14 -3.84
CA ASP A 127 -5.09 -7.40 -3.46
C ASP A 127 -5.94 -8.00 -4.59
N LEU A 128 -6.68 -7.16 -5.33
CA LEU A 128 -7.48 -7.60 -6.47
C LEU A 128 -6.58 -8.22 -7.55
N VAL A 129 -5.45 -7.58 -7.84
CA VAL A 129 -4.52 -8.10 -8.83
C VAL A 129 -3.81 -9.35 -8.34
N ALA A 130 -3.44 -9.41 -7.06
CA ALA A 130 -2.92 -10.63 -6.43
C ALA A 130 -3.93 -11.79 -6.47
N SER A 131 -5.24 -11.48 -6.48
CA SER A 131 -6.32 -12.45 -6.64
C SER A 131 -6.58 -12.86 -8.10
N GLY A 132 -5.76 -12.39 -9.04
CA GLY A 132 -5.84 -12.76 -10.46
C GLY A 132 -6.73 -11.85 -11.31
N VAL A 133 -7.23 -10.73 -10.77
CA VAL A 133 -7.92 -9.71 -11.58
C VAL A 133 -6.88 -9.01 -12.47
N PRO A 134 -7.13 -8.83 -13.77
CA PRO A 134 -6.23 -8.04 -14.62
C PRO A 134 -6.01 -6.62 -14.06
N ALA A 135 -4.76 -6.14 -14.09
CA ALA A 135 -4.38 -4.87 -13.47
C ALA A 135 -5.24 -3.67 -13.94
N ASP A 136 -5.50 -3.57 -15.25
CA ASP A 136 -6.33 -2.50 -15.81
C ASP A 136 -7.78 -2.59 -15.31
N SER A 137 -8.34 -3.79 -15.18
CA SER A 137 -9.70 -4.01 -14.66
C SER A 137 -9.80 -3.66 -13.17
N ALA A 138 -8.80 -4.04 -12.37
CA ALA A 138 -8.72 -3.71 -10.96
C ALA A 138 -8.59 -2.18 -10.76
N ALA A 139 -7.70 -1.54 -11.55
CA ALA A 139 -7.51 -0.10 -11.54
C ALA A 139 -8.79 0.65 -11.91
N ALA A 140 -9.47 0.24 -12.99
CA ALA A 140 -10.73 0.84 -13.41
C ALA A 140 -11.82 0.74 -12.34
N ALA A 141 -11.95 -0.43 -11.68
CA ALA A 141 -12.93 -0.62 -10.61
C ALA A 141 -12.63 0.25 -9.39
N VAL A 142 -11.37 0.29 -8.94
CA VAL A 142 -10.97 1.12 -7.79
C VAL A 142 -11.15 2.60 -8.12
N LEU A 143 -10.74 3.07 -9.29
CA LEU A 143 -10.92 4.47 -9.72
C LEU A 143 -12.40 4.87 -9.83
N ALA A 144 -13.28 3.95 -10.24
CA ALA A 144 -14.71 4.20 -10.30
C ALA A 144 -15.35 4.33 -8.90
N LEU A 145 -14.90 3.52 -7.92
CA LEU A 145 -15.46 3.49 -6.57
C LEU A 145 -14.84 4.55 -5.65
N ALA A 146 -13.54 4.79 -5.77
CA ALA A 146 -12.74 5.62 -4.87
C ALA A 146 -13.28 7.04 -4.59
N PRO A 147 -13.94 7.75 -5.52
CA PRO A 147 -14.43 9.11 -5.24
C PRO A 147 -15.58 9.15 -4.21
N LYS A 148 -16.35 8.05 -4.08
CA LYS A 148 -17.59 8.02 -3.28
C LYS A 148 -17.58 6.95 -2.19
N ALA A 149 -16.82 5.87 -2.37
CA ALA A 149 -16.77 4.76 -1.44
C ALA A 149 -16.01 5.11 -0.16
N ARG A 150 -16.51 4.65 1.00
CA ARG A 150 -15.72 4.62 2.24
C ARG A 150 -14.74 3.47 2.18
N ASP A 151 -13.73 3.49 3.04
CA ASP A 151 -12.74 2.41 3.13
C ASP A 151 -13.38 1.04 3.37
N ALA A 152 -14.41 0.99 4.22
CA ALA A 152 -15.16 -0.25 4.47
C ALA A 152 -15.87 -0.79 3.21
N ASP A 153 -16.36 0.11 2.35
CA ASP A 153 -17.06 -0.27 1.12
C ASP A 153 -16.05 -0.84 0.09
N LEU A 154 -14.83 -0.28 0.01
CA LEU A 154 -13.74 -0.81 -0.82
C LEU A 154 -13.27 -2.19 -0.34
N VAL A 155 -13.15 -2.38 0.97
CA VAL A 155 -12.80 -3.66 1.59
C VAL A 155 -13.87 -4.72 1.33
N GLU A 156 -15.15 -4.37 1.45
CA GLU A 156 -16.23 -5.31 1.18
C GLU A 156 -16.33 -5.65 -0.31
N PHE A 157 -16.14 -4.67 -1.19
CA PHE A 157 -16.03 -4.90 -2.64
C PHE A 157 -14.95 -5.95 -2.95
N ARG A 158 -13.74 -5.76 -2.43
CA ARG A 158 -12.64 -6.73 -2.59
C ARG A 158 -13.03 -8.13 -2.12
N ARG A 159 -13.55 -8.25 -0.90
CA ARG A 159 -13.97 -9.54 -0.32
C ARG A 159 -15.05 -10.23 -1.15
N ALA A 160 -15.97 -9.45 -1.71
CA ALA A 160 -17.03 -9.98 -2.56
C ALA A 160 -16.48 -10.53 -3.88
N VAL A 161 -15.51 -9.84 -4.49
CA VAL A 161 -14.80 -10.33 -5.70
C VAL A 161 -13.99 -11.60 -5.39
N GLU A 162 -13.20 -11.62 -4.32
CA GLU A 162 -12.41 -12.78 -3.89
C GLU A 162 -13.31 -14.00 -3.63
N ARG A 163 -14.48 -13.78 -3.01
CA ARG A 163 -15.47 -14.82 -2.76
C ARG A 163 -15.99 -15.42 -4.06
N ASP A 164 -16.35 -14.59 -5.04
CA ASP A 164 -16.84 -15.07 -6.33
C ASP A 164 -15.76 -15.85 -7.09
N ILE A 165 -14.50 -15.39 -7.05
CA ILE A 165 -13.34 -16.10 -7.62
C ILE A 165 -13.17 -17.47 -6.97
N THR A 166 -13.28 -17.52 -5.63
CA THR A 166 -13.20 -18.78 -4.87
C THR A 166 -14.33 -19.74 -5.24
N LEU A 167 -15.50 -19.23 -5.59
CA LEU A 167 -16.64 -20.00 -6.09
C LEU A 167 -16.52 -20.38 -7.59
N GLY A 168 -15.40 -20.05 -8.24
CA GLY A 168 -15.09 -20.44 -9.61
C GLY A 168 -15.44 -19.39 -10.68
N ALA A 169 -15.84 -18.18 -10.28
CA ALA A 169 -16.06 -17.11 -11.25
C ALA A 169 -14.72 -16.63 -11.84
N PRO A 170 -14.64 -16.35 -13.15
CA PRO A 170 -13.46 -15.71 -13.73
C PRO A 170 -13.20 -14.34 -13.08
N PRO A 171 -11.95 -14.00 -12.70
CA PRO A 171 -11.65 -12.79 -11.92
C PRO A 171 -12.19 -11.48 -12.51
N GLY A 172 -11.97 -11.23 -13.80
CA GLY A 172 -12.48 -10.02 -14.45
C GLY A 172 -14.01 -9.94 -14.49
N ALA A 173 -14.69 -11.09 -14.59
CA ALA A 173 -16.16 -11.15 -14.57
C ALA A 173 -16.69 -10.88 -13.15
N ALA A 174 -16.08 -11.48 -12.12
CA ALA A 174 -16.42 -11.24 -10.72
C ALA A 174 -16.30 -9.74 -10.36
N THR A 175 -15.19 -9.10 -10.72
CA THR A 175 -15.00 -7.65 -10.54
C THR A 175 -16.10 -6.84 -11.22
N SER A 176 -16.39 -7.14 -12.49
CA SER A 176 -17.38 -6.40 -13.27
C SER A 176 -18.80 -6.54 -12.71
N VAL A 177 -19.20 -7.76 -12.31
CA VAL A 177 -20.50 -8.02 -11.69
C VAL A 177 -20.64 -7.26 -10.38
N ARG A 178 -19.62 -7.28 -9.51
CA ARG A 178 -19.65 -6.57 -8.22
C ARG A 178 -19.64 -5.06 -8.37
N LEU A 179 -18.90 -4.54 -9.34
CA LEU A 179 -18.85 -3.11 -9.62
C LEU A 179 -20.23 -2.61 -10.07
N ASN A 180 -20.88 -3.37 -10.97
CA ASN A 180 -22.23 -3.06 -11.43
C ASN A 180 -23.26 -3.18 -10.30
N ALA A 181 -23.19 -4.23 -9.47
CA ALA A 181 -24.09 -4.40 -8.33
C ALA A 181 -24.01 -3.22 -7.34
N GLY A 182 -22.79 -2.76 -7.01
CA GLY A 182 -22.59 -1.60 -6.13
C GLY A 182 -23.10 -0.28 -6.72
N ALA A 183 -23.16 -0.15 -8.05
CA ALA A 183 -23.73 1.02 -8.71
C ALA A 183 -25.27 1.10 -8.57
N PHE A 184 -25.95 -0.05 -8.44
CA PHE A 184 -27.40 -0.12 -8.24
C PHE A 184 -27.81 0.05 -6.76
N ASP A 185 -26.88 -0.11 -5.81
CA ASP A 185 -27.15 -0.09 -4.36
C ASP A 185 -26.83 1.23 -3.64
N ALA A 186 -26.42 2.31 -4.33
CA ALA A 186 -26.08 3.59 -3.70
C ALA A 186 -26.90 4.79 -4.25
N PRO A 187 -27.56 5.65 -3.42
CA PRO A 187 -27.75 5.63 -1.96
C PRO A 187 -29.24 5.53 -1.52
N GLY A 188 -29.53 4.70 -0.51
CA GLY A 188 -30.73 4.93 0.32
C GLY A 188 -31.55 3.73 0.82
N THR A 189 -31.01 2.54 1.08
CA THR A 189 -31.79 1.50 1.78
C THR A 189 -30.94 0.59 2.66
N SER A 190 -30.70 1.02 3.89
CA SER A 190 -30.68 0.09 5.03
C SER A 190 -31.82 0.46 5.99
N SER A 191 -33.04 0.53 5.44
CA SER A 191 -34.26 0.52 6.23
C SER A 191 -34.55 -0.91 6.68
N THR A 192 -34.52 -1.11 8.00
CA THR A 192 -35.41 -2.05 8.69
C THR A 192 -35.25 -3.52 8.30
N GLN A 193 -34.20 -4.18 8.81
CA GLN A 193 -34.31 -5.60 9.11
C GLN A 193 -35.18 -5.73 10.37
N GLY A 194 -36.50 -5.80 10.15
CA GLY A 194 -37.49 -6.02 11.19
C GLY A 194 -37.22 -7.35 11.89
N ASN A 195 -36.90 -7.27 13.18
CA ASN A 195 -36.84 -8.44 14.05
C ASN A 195 -38.25 -9.07 14.15
N PRO A 196 -38.47 -10.32 13.69
CA PRO A 196 -39.80 -10.94 13.73
C PRO A 196 -40.23 -11.40 15.13
N ASN A 197 -39.50 -11.07 16.20
CA ASN A 197 -39.73 -11.65 17.52
C ASN A 197 -40.15 -10.64 18.59
N THR A 198 -41.31 -10.00 18.42
CA THR A 198 -42.02 -9.35 19.54
C THR A 198 -43.44 -9.89 19.65
N PRO A 199 -43.77 -10.67 20.71
CA PRO A 199 -45.13 -11.12 20.93
C PRO A 199 -46.02 -9.94 21.34
N ARG A 200 -47.05 -9.67 20.53
CA ARG A 200 -48.10 -8.67 20.83
C ARG A 200 -48.86 -9.08 22.09
N ARG A 201 -48.69 -8.31 23.17
CA ARG A 201 -49.47 -8.38 24.40
C ARG A 201 -50.94 -8.10 24.07
N ARG A 202 -51.80 -9.13 24.13
CA ARG A 202 -53.25 -8.99 24.00
C ARG A 202 -53.80 -8.34 25.26
N SER A 203 -54.26 -7.10 25.14
CA SER A 203 -55.20 -6.51 26.10
C SER A 203 -56.62 -6.90 25.67
N ARG A 204 -57.42 -7.40 26.61
CA ARG A 204 -58.85 -7.70 26.44
C ARG A 204 -59.59 -7.24 27.71
N PRO A 205 -60.92 -7.06 27.60
CA PRO A 205 -61.66 -5.81 27.84
C PRO A 205 -61.86 -5.44 29.31
#